data_AF-A0A2S8NQI6-F1
#
_entry.id   AF-A0A2S8NQI6-F1
#
_cell.length_a   1.000
_cell.length_b   1.000
_cell.length_c   1.000
_cell.angle_alpha   90.00
_cell.angle_beta   90.00
_cell.angle_gamma   90.00
#
_symmetry.space_group_name_H-M   'P 1'
#
loop_
_entity.id
_entity.type
_entity.pdbx_description
1 polymer ?
#
loop_
_entity_poly.entity_id
_entity_poly.type
_entity_poly.pdbx_seq_one_letter_code
_entity_poly.pdbx_strand_id
1 'polypeptide(L)'
;MRDNKKVIYNAGSMFTEAQWNARKREGDMLRKMFPDFIIGNPVDFETNQKKRPTNKAIFELDYAGLTEADYVIFELDGWDSGTHMEFGLVVEQAIHNKNKYLLPIISDFRLHQGILKGEYPGFGLNEMITGALYYEPLNSGDVPQMTLCNSHKLACEAIWAIEKGKIEDYRKKYDIKDIFKEREHALYHGFDCFI
;
A
#
# COMPACT_ATOMS: atom_id res chain seq x y z
N MET A 1 23.13 13.08 1.07
CA MET A 1 22.52 13.27 2.41
C MET A 1 21.08 13.70 2.18
N ARG A 2 20.13 13.08 2.87
CA ARG A 2 18.71 13.42 2.82
C ARG A 2 18.55 14.76 3.55
N ASP A 3 18.30 15.85 2.83
CA ASP A 3 18.17 17.21 3.38
C ASP A 3 16.89 17.36 4.22
N ASN A 4 16.72 16.56 5.29
CA ASN A 4 15.50 16.46 6.11
C ASN A 4 14.20 16.20 5.33
N LYS A 5 14.28 15.88 4.04
CA LYS A 5 13.12 15.62 3.20
C LYS A 5 12.51 14.27 3.52
N LYS A 6 11.19 14.24 3.60
CA LYS A 6 10.41 13.01 3.69
C LYS A 6 10.47 12.24 2.38
N VAL A 7 10.40 10.90 2.46
CA VAL A 7 10.52 10.00 1.32
C VAL A 7 9.25 9.15 1.21
N ILE A 8 8.66 9.12 0.01
CA ILE A 8 7.56 8.21 -0.34
C ILE A 8 8.09 7.22 -1.36
N TYR A 9 7.87 5.92 -1.12
CA TYR A 9 8.13 4.87 -2.10
C TYR A 9 6.81 4.30 -2.62
N ASN A 10 6.65 4.27 -3.95
CA ASN A 10 5.43 3.80 -4.63
C ASN A 10 5.67 2.40 -5.23
N ALA A 11 5.34 1.36 -4.47
CA ALA A 11 5.48 -0.03 -4.87
C ALA A 11 4.23 -0.52 -5.61
N GLY A 12 4.45 -1.18 -6.75
CA GLY A 12 3.37 -1.78 -7.53
C GLY A 12 3.87 -2.34 -8.85
N SER A 13 3.02 -3.12 -9.49
CA SER A 13 3.33 -3.78 -10.75
C SER A 13 3.61 -2.76 -11.87
N MET A 14 4.49 -3.11 -12.83
CA MET A 14 4.86 -2.24 -13.96
C MET A 14 5.27 -3.00 -15.24
N PHE A 15 4.76 -4.21 -15.42
CA PHE A 15 5.17 -5.11 -16.51
C PHE A 15 4.39 -4.88 -17.80
N THR A 16 3.17 -4.36 -17.70
CA THR A 16 2.31 -4.04 -18.83
C THR A 16 2.22 -2.53 -19.06
N GLU A 17 1.83 -2.11 -20.26
CA GLU A 17 1.63 -0.69 -20.58
C GLU A 17 0.60 -0.03 -19.65
N ALA A 18 -0.49 -0.73 -19.31
CA ALA A 18 -1.51 -0.23 -18.40
C ALA A 18 -0.93 0.04 -17.00
N GLN A 19 -0.18 -0.93 -16.45
CA GLN A 19 0.49 -0.80 -15.16
C GLN A 19 1.53 0.31 -15.17
N TRP A 20 2.38 0.35 -16.20
CA TRP A 20 3.38 1.40 -16.39
C TRP A 20 2.77 2.80 -16.40
N ASN A 21 1.69 2.99 -17.17
CA ASN A 21 0.97 4.25 -17.24
C ASN A 21 0.27 4.59 -15.91
N ALA A 22 -0.21 3.60 -15.17
CA ALA A 22 -0.74 3.80 -13.81
C ALA A 22 0.36 4.34 -12.89
N ARG A 23 1.51 3.66 -12.79
CA ARG A 23 2.65 4.08 -11.95
C ARG A 23 3.15 5.50 -12.28
N LYS A 24 3.13 5.89 -13.57
CA LYS A 24 3.46 7.27 -13.98
C LYS A 24 2.47 8.29 -13.45
N ARG A 25 1.17 8.07 -13.64
CA ARG A 25 0.11 8.97 -13.14
C ARG A 25 0.14 9.11 -11.63
N GLU A 26 0.40 8.00 -10.94
CA GLU A 26 0.56 7.96 -9.49
C GLU A 26 1.78 8.75 -9.01
N GLY A 27 2.92 8.61 -9.70
CA GLY A 27 4.11 9.42 -9.46
C GLY A 27 3.88 10.91 -9.67
N ASP A 28 3.19 11.28 -10.76
CA ASP A 28 2.84 12.68 -11.04
C ASP A 28 1.94 13.26 -9.94
N MET A 29 0.96 12.48 -9.46
CA MET A 29 0.09 12.89 -8.35
C MET A 29 0.87 13.09 -7.06
N LEU A 30 1.78 12.18 -6.72
CA LEU A 30 2.66 12.29 -5.55
C LEU A 30 3.53 13.54 -5.63
N ARG A 31 4.20 13.78 -6.76
CA ARG A 31 5.05 14.97 -6.96
C ARG A 31 4.24 16.27 -6.86
N LYS A 32 2.99 16.26 -7.33
CA LYS A 32 2.09 17.42 -7.23
C LYS A 32 1.62 17.68 -5.80
N MET A 33 1.27 16.64 -5.05
CA MET A 33 0.76 16.76 -3.67
C MET A 33 1.86 17.02 -2.65
N PHE A 34 3.07 16.50 -2.91
CA PHE A 34 4.21 16.52 -2.00
C PHE A 34 5.47 17.07 -2.69
N PRO A 35 5.48 18.37 -3.11
CA PRO A 35 6.58 18.93 -3.90
C PRO A 35 7.93 18.95 -3.16
N ASP A 36 7.90 18.95 -1.82
CA ASP A 36 9.10 18.96 -0.98
C ASP A 36 9.62 17.55 -0.62
N PHE A 37 8.93 16.50 -1.06
CA PHE A 37 9.24 15.12 -0.73
C PHE A 37 10.09 14.48 -1.83
N ILE A 38 10.88 13.48 -1.44
CA ILE A 38 11.57 12.60 -2.39
C ILE A 38 10.60 11.49 -2.77
N ILE A 39 10.28 11.38 -4.06
CA ILE A 39 9.37 10.35 -4.58
C ILE A 39 10.20 9.25 -5.24
N GLY A 40 10.30 8.10 -4.57
CA GLY A 40 10.82 6.86 -5.10
C GLY A 40 9.72 6.13 -5.87
N ASN A 41 9.71 6.28 -7.19
CA ASN A 41 8.74 5.62 -8.07
C ASN A 41 9.53 4.72 -9.03
N PRO A 42 9.50 3.38 -8.89
CA PRO A 42 10.46 2.53 -9.59
C PRO A 42 10.37 2.58 -11.13
N VAL A 43 9.22 3.01 -11.66
CA VAL A 43 9.03 3.28 -13.10
C VAL A 43 9.97 4.39 -13.63
N ASP A 44 10.45 5.27 -12.76
CA ASP A 44 11.35 6.38 -13.08
C ASP A 44 12.83 6.00 -12.96
N PHE A 45 13.16 4.80 -12.48
CA PHE A 45 14.55 4.38 -12.28
C PHE A 45 15.25 4.11 -13.63
N GLU A 46 16.39 4.75 -13.85
CA GLU A 46 17.17 4.68 -15.11
C GLU A 46 17.74 3.28 -15.41
N THR A 47 17.72 2.37 -14.44
CA THR A 47 18.19 0.99 -14.55
C THR A 47 17.49 0.20 -15.65
N ASN A 48 16.38 0.70 -16.20
CA ASN A 48 15.57 0.01 -17.19
C ASN A 48 15.94 0.21 -18.68
N GLN A 49 16.93 1.04 -19.07
CA GLN A 49 17.01 1.46 -20.50
C GLN A 49 18.37 1.42 -21.23
N LYS A 50 19.53 1.11 -20.61
CA LYS A 50 20.82 1.04 -21.36
C LYS A 50 21.71 -0.17 -21.07
N LYS A 51 21.72 -0.67 -19.83
CA LYS A 51 22.44 -1.89 -19.43
C LYS A 51 21.59 -2.62 -18.40
N ARG A 52 21.27 -3.89 -18.66
CA ARG A 52 20.44 -4.69 -17.76
C ARG A 52 21.16 -4.82 -16.40
N PRO A 53 20.53 -4.40 -15.29
CA PRO A 53 21.10 -4.58 -13.95
C PRO A 53 21.09 -6.08 -13.56
N THR A 54 21.94 -6.45 -12.61
CA THR A 54 21.89 -7.79 -12.01
C THR A 54 20.74 -7.85 -11.00
N ASN A 55 20.20 -9.04 -10.75
CA ASN A 55 19.16 -9.22 -9.71
C ASN A 55 19.61 -8.69 -8.34
N LYS A 56 20.89 -8.86 -7.99
CA LYS A 56 21.48 -8.30 -6.76
C LYS A 56 21.38 -6.77 -6.74
N ALA A 57 21.76 -6.12 -7.84
CA ALA A 57 21.72 -4.65 -7.92
C ALA A 57 20.30 -4.10 -7.88
N ILE A 58 19.32 -4.80 -8.47
CA ILE A 58 17.90 -4.44 -8.37
C ILE A 58 17.46 -4.52 -6.91
N PHE A 59 17.69 -5.68 -6.27
CA PHE A 59 17.33 -5.90 -4.87
C PHE A 59 17.97 -4.86 -3.93
N GLU A 60 19.27 -4.60 -4.08
CA GLU A 60 19.98 -3.61 -3.24
C GLU A 60 19.42 -2.19 -3.41
N LEU A 61 19.04 -1.81 -4.64
CA LEU A 61 18.46 -0.50 -4.93
C LEU A 61 17.06 -0.36 -4.32
N ASP A 62 16.19 -1.34 -4.54
CA ASP A 62 14.81 -1.32 -4.05
C ASP A 62 14.81 -1.42 -2.51
N TYR A 63 15.63 -2.31 -1.93
CA TYR A 63 15.78 -2.44 -0.49
C TYR A 63 16.23 -1.12 0.15
N ALA A 64 17.23 -0.44 -0.41
CA ALA A 64 17.67 0.86 0.08
C ALA A 64 16.55 1.91 -0.02
N GLY A 65 15.81 1.96 -1.14
CA GLY A 65 14.68 2.86 -1.31
C GLY A 65 13.58 2.64 -0.27
N LEU A 66 13.23 1.38 -0.02
CA LEU A 66 12.24 0.98 0.99
C LEU A 66 12.71 1.28 2.41
N THR A 67 13.99 1.01 2.72
CA THR A 67 14.58 1.32 4.03
C THR A 67 14.53 2.81 4.32
N GLU A 68 14.87 3.65 3.35
CA GLU A 68 14.85 5.11 3.51
C GLU A 68 13.42 5.69 3.56
N ALA A 69 12.42 5.07 2.94
CA ALA A 69 11.06 5.62 2.88
C ALA A 69 10.43 5.89 4.26
N ASP A 70 9.82 7.07 4.47
CA ASP A 70 8.93 7.30 5.62
C ASP A 70 7.55 6.70 5.34
N TYR A 71 7.10 6.80 4.09
CA TYR A 71 5.81 6.31 3.62
C TYR A 71 6.04 5.33 2.49
N VAL A 72 5.39 4.17 2.55
CA VAL A 72 5.41 3.20 1.45
C VAL A 72 3.99 2.86 1.05
N ILE A 73 3.68 3.07 -0.23
CA ILE A 73 2.40 2.70 -0.84
C ILE A 73 2.60 1.37 -1.58
N PHE A 74 1.66 0.43 -1.45
CA PHE A 74 1.74 -0.89 -2.10
C PHE A 74 0.46 -1.23 -2.87
N GLU A 75 0.55 -1.62 -4.13
CA GLU A 75 -0.55 -2.26 -4.87
C GLU A 75 -0.59 -3.78 -4.58
N LEU A 76 -1.37 -4.23 -3.58
CA LEU A 76 -1.35 -5.63 -3.14
C LEU A 76 -2.15 -6.57 -4.05
N ASP A 77 -3.23 -6.08 -4.65
CA ASP A 77 -4.12 -6.82 -5.54
C ASP A 77 -3.65 -6.85 -7.00
N GLY A 78 -2.46 -6.33 -7.30
CA GLY A 78 -1.76 -6.52 -8.56
C GLY A 78 -1.12 -7.90 -8.75
N TRP A 79 -1.14 -8.75 -7.71
CA TRP A 79 -0.53 -10.10 -7.69
C TRP A 79 0.95 -10.13 -8.10
N ASP A 80 1.66 -9.04 -7.83
CA ASP A 80 3.09 -8.96 -8.07
C ASP A 80 3.87 -9.50 -6.88
N SER A 81 4.57 -10.63 -7.09
CA SER A 81 5.45 -11.23 -6.09
C SER A 81 6.55 -10.28 -5.60
N GLY A 82 7.00 -9.34 -6.45
CA GLY A 82 7.95 -8.30 -6.05
C GLY A 82 7.33 -7.40 -4.98
N THR A 83 6.20 -6.77 -5.30
CA THR A 83 5.45 -5.92 -4.36
C THR A 83 5.09 -6.66 -3.05
N HIS A 84 4.73 -7.95 -3.10
CA HIS A 84 4.47 -8.75 -1.89
C HIS A 84 5.72 -8.99 -1.04
N MET A 85 6.87 -9.21 -1.66
CA MET A 85 8.16 -9.30 -0.96
C MET A 85 8.53 -7.96 -0.32
N GLU A 86 8.39 -6.85 -1.05
CA GLU A 86 8.62 -5.50 -0.53
C GLU A 86 7.70 -5.22 0.68
N PHE A 87 6.42 -5.58 0.59
CA PHE A 87 5.47 -5.43 1.69
C PHE A 87 5.92 -6.19 2.94
N GLY A 88 6.31 -7.47 2.82
CA GLY A 88 6.80 -8.26 3.94
C GLY A 88 8.05 -7.66 4.60
N LEU A 89 9.02 -7.18 3.80
CA LEU A 89 10.22 -6.52 4.30
C LEU A 89 9.90 -5.23 5.06
N VAL A 90 9.00 -4.41 4.52
CA VAL A 90 8.64 -3.12 5.12
C VAL A 90 7.78 -3.29 6.37
N VAL A 91 6.94 -4.32 6.44
CA VAL A 91 6.23 -4.71 7.67
C VAL A 91 7.23 -4.93 8.80
N GLU A 92 8.26 -5.76 8.57
CA GLU A 92 9.31 -6.00 9.57
C GLU A 92 10.05 -4.71 9.93
N GLN A 93 10.44 -3.90 8.94
CA GLN A 93 11.12 -2.62 9.21
C GLN A 93 10.26 -1.66 10.05
N ALA A 94 8.94 -1.61 9.82
CA ALA A 94 8.05 -0.69 10.52
C ALA A 94 7.74 -1.14 11.95
N ILE A 95 7.79 -2.44 12.24
CA ILE A 95 7.73 -2.95 13.62
C ILE A 95 8.84 -2.32 14.47
N HIS A 96 10.02 -2.15 13.89
CA HIS A 96 11.20 -1.57 14.55
C HIS A 96 11.38 -0.06 14.30
N ASN A 97 10.51 0.58 13.51
CA ASN A 97 10.58 2.00 13.21
C ASN A 97 9.18 2.63 13.21
N LYS A 98 8.84 3.31 14.31
CA LYS A 98 7.53 3.97 14.50
C LYS A 98 7.25 5.14 13.54
N ASN A 99 8.27 5.63 12.85
CA ASN A 99 8.13 6.73 11.87
C ASN A 99 7.96 6.23 10.43
N LYS A 100 7.82 4.91 10.24
CA LYS A 100 7.57 4.30 8.93
C LYS A 100 6.10 3.89 8.83
N TYR A 101 5.41 4.43 7.83
CA TYR A 101 4.00 4.22 7.55
C TYR A 101 3.82 3.43 6.26
N LEU A 102 2.88 2.49 6.29
CA LEU A 102 2.52 1.58 5.22
C LEU A 102 1.10 1.87 4.78
N LEU A 103 0.94 2.02 3.47
CA LEU A 103 -0.33 2.31 2.81
C LEU A 103 -0.60 1.25 1.74
N PRO A 104 -0.91 0.00 2.14
CA PRO A 104 -1.34 -1.00 1.19
C PRO A 104 -2.67 -0.60 0.54
N ILE A 105 -2.80 -0.95 -0.74
CA ILE A 105 -3.96 -0.71 -1.57
C ILE A 105 -4.54 -2.05 -2.01
N ILE A 106 -5.84 -2.20 -1.82
CA ILE A 106 -6.65 -3.21 -2.50
C ILE A 106 -7.72 -2.46 -3.30
N SER A 107 -7.50 -2.35 -4.60
CA SER A 107 -8.34 -1.58 -5.51
C SER A 107 -9.50 -2.37 -6.13
N ASP A 108 -9.48 -3.70 -6.02
CA ASP A 108 -10.50 -4.58 -6.55
C ASP A 108 -11.87 -4.24 -5.97
N PHE A 109 -12.72 -3.63 -6.80
CA PHE A 109 -14.03 -3.16 -6.39
C PHE A 109 -14.96 -4.28 -5.91
N ARG A 110 -14.68 -5.54 -6.27
CA ARG A 110 -15.46 -6.70 -5.83
C ARG A 110 -15.35 -6.93 -4.33
N LEU A 111 -14.26 -6.46 -3.69
CA LEU A 111 -14.14 -6.47 -2.23
C LEU A 111 -15.35 -5.79 -1.55
N HIS A 112 -15.86 -4.71 -2.15
CA HIS A 112 -16.99 -3.96 -1.61
C HIS A 112 -18.35 -4.63 -1.84
N GLN A 113 -18.42 -5.60 -2.76
CA GLN A 113 -19.67 -6.27 -3.13
C GLN A 113 -19.98 -7.43 -2.18
N GLY A 114 -19.01 -7.87 -1.38
CA GLY A 114 -19.13 -9.06 -0.55
C GLY A 114 -19.15 -10.35 -1.37
N ILE A 115 -19.34 -11.46 -0.68
CA ILE A 115 -19.49 -12.78 -1.29
C ILE A 115 -20.99 -13.09 -1.36
N LEU A 116 -21.47 -13.49 -2.54
CA LEU A 116 -22.85 -13.93 -2.71
C LEU A 116 -23.08 -15.27 -2.01
N LYS A 117 -24.20 -15.40 -1.30
CA LYS A 117 -24.55 -16.65 -0.60
C LYS A 117 -24.60 -17.80 -1.60
N GLY A 118 -23.79 -18.84 -1.36
CA GLY A 118 -23.73 -20.02 -2.23
C GLY A 118 -22.66 -19.96 -3.32
N GLU A 119 -21.92 -18.86 -3.46
CA GLU A 119 -20.91 -18.70 -4.52
C GLU A 119 -19.46 -18.70 -4.00
N TYR A 120 -18.60 -19.47 -4.67
CA TYR A 120 -17.16 -19.43 -4.39
C TYR A 120 -16.61 -18.02 -4.59
N PRO A 121 -15.76 -17.51 -3.68
CA PRO A 121 -15.19 -16.18 -3.80
C PRO A 121 -14.31 -16.08 -5.06
N GLY A 122 -14.63 -15.12 -5.94
CA GLY A 122 -13.88 -14.86 -7.18
C GLY A 122 -12.64 -13.95 -7.02
N PHE A 123 -12.36 -13.54 -5.79
CA PHE A 123 -11.21 -12.71 -5.42
C PHE A 123 -10.63 -13.23 -4.10
N GLY A 124 -9.30 -13.26 -4.01
CA GLY A 124 -8.59 -13.65 -2.81
C GLY A 124 -7.19 -13.06 -2.81
N LEU A 125 -6.62 -12.89 -1.63
CA LEU A 125 -5.21 -12.60 -1.42
C LEU A 125 -4.71 -13.58 -0.38
N ASN A 126 -3.43 -13.96 -0.48
CA ASN A 126 -2.84 -14.91 0.45
C ASN A 126 -3.00 -14.44 1.90
N GLU A 127 -3.40 -15.34 2.80
CA GLU A 127 -3.72 -14.99 4.18
C GLU A 127 -2.51 -14.53 5.01
N MET A 128 -1.29 -14.85 4.59
CA MET A 128 -0.09 -14.29 5.22
C MET A 128 0.02 -12.78 4.93
N ILE A 129 -0.31 -12.37 3.71
CA ILE A 129 -0.32 -10.96 3.30
C ILE A 129 -1.45 -10.22 4.03
N THR A 130 -2.68 -10.74 3.97
CA THR A 130 -3.82 -10.06 4.59
C THR A 130 -3.76 -10.11 6.11
N GLY A 131 -3.15 -11.13 6.71
CA GLY A 131 -2.91 -11.22 8.15
C GLY A 131 -2.07 -10.06 8.69
N ALA A 132 -1.06 -9.61 7.94
CA ALA A 132 -0.23 -8.47 8.33
C ALA A 132 -1.02 -7.15 8.45
N LEU A 133 -2.13 -7.00 7.72
CA LEU A 133 -3.02 -5.82 7.78
C LEU A 133 -3.71 -5.67 9.14
N TYR A 134 -3.79 -6.77 9.90
CA TYR A 134 -4.41 -6.83 11.22
C TYR A 134 -3.39 -6.97 12.35
N TYR A 135 -2.10 -6.92 12.05
CA TYR A 135 -1.05 -7.07 13.06
C TYR A 135 -1.06 -5.89 14.03
N GLU A 136 -1.44 -6.14 15.28
CA GLU A 136 -1.74 -5.12 16.30
C GLU A 136 -0.63 -4.06 16.48
N PRO A 137 0.67 -4.40 16.49
CA PRO A 137 1.74 -3.42 16.66
C PRO A 137 1.78 -2.32 15.58
N LEU A 138 1.27 -2.61 14.37
CA LEU A 138 1.21 -1.65 13.26
C LEU A 138 -0.19 -1.03 13.10
N ASN A 139 -1.21 -1.64 13.70
CA ASN A 139 -2.62 -1.25 13.55
C ASN A 139 -3.20 -0.66 14.83
N SER A 140 -2.38 -0.04 15.70
CA SER A 140 -2.80 0.58 16.97
C SER A 140 -2.84 2.11 16.89
N GLY A 141 -3.62 2.74 17.78
CA GLY A 141 -3.75 4.20 17.88
C GLY A 141 -4.68 4.83 16.84
N ASP A 142 -4.91 6.14 16.95
CA ASP A 142 -5.81 6.89 16.05
C ASP A 142 -5.27 7.01 14.63
N VAL A 143 -3.94 7.07 14.50
CA VAL A 143 -3.21 7.04 13.24
C VAL A 143 -2.30 5.80 13.25
N PRO A 144 -2.76 4.66 12.71
CA PRO A 144 -1.94 3.46 12.65
C PRO A 144 -0.77 3.63 11.67
N GLN A 145 0.33 2.90 11.91
CA GLN A 145 1.40 2.77 10.92
C GLN A 145 0.89 2.08 9.66
N MET A 146 -0.07 1.16 9.78
CA MET A 146 -0.69 0.43 8.67
C MET A 146 -2.08 1.01 8.36
N THR A 147 -2.21 1.74 7.25
CA THR A 147 -3.51 2.27 6.77
C THR A 147 -3.89 1.55 5.47
N LEU A 148 -4.95 0.74 5.47
CA LEU A 148 -5.39 0.04 4.27
C LEU A 148 -6.28 0.96 3.42
N CYS A 149 -5.91 1.17 2.17
CA CYS A 149 -6.62 2.04 1.25
C CYS A 149 -7.25 1.22 0.10
N ASN A 150 -8.25 1.79 -0.58
CA ASN A 150 -8.82 1.20 -1.81
C ASN A 150 -8.37 1.90 -3.10
N SER A 151 -7.51 2.90 -3.00
CA SER A 151 -6.98 3.61 -4.16
C SER A 151 -5.71 4.38 -3.80
N HIS A 152 -4.90 4.67 -4.83
CA HIS A 152 -3.72 5.53 -4.69
C HIS A 152 -4.07 6.94 -4.22
N LYS A 153 -5.23 7.45 -4.66
CA LYS A 153 -5.75 8.75 -4.23
C LYS A 153 -5.97 8.78 -2.72
N LEU A 154 -6.66 7.77 -2.18
CA LEU A 154 -6.92 7.70 -0.75
C LEU A 154 -5.62 7.57 0.06
N ALA A 155 -4.65 6.80 -0.44
CA ALA A 155 -3.32 6.71 0.17
C ALA A 155 -2.62 8.08 0.23
N CYS A 156 -2.66 8.86 -0.86
CA CYS A 156 -2.08 10.20 -0.85
C CYS A 156 -2.84 11.17 0.09
N GLU A 157 -4.16 11.09 0.15
CA GLU A 157 -4.95 11.89 1.09
C GLU A 157 -4.64 11.53 2.55
N ALA A 158 -4.41 10.25 2.84
CA ALA A 158 -4.01 9.75 4.15
C ALA A 158 -2.62 10.30 4.57
N ILE A 159 -1.61 10.20 3.70
CA ILE A 159 -0.27 10.79 3.95
C ILE A 159 -0.39 12.29 4.19
N TRP A 160 -1.17 12.99 3.37
CA TRP A 160 -1.37 14.43 3.53
C TRP A 160 -2.04 14.78 4.86
N ALA A 161 -3.01 13.98 5.31
CA ALA A 161 -3.67 14.19 6.59
C ALA A 161 -2.70 14.04 7.76
N ILE A 162 -1.82 13.03 7.74
CA ILE A 162 -0.75 12.83 8.72
C ILE A 162 0.17 14.05 8.75
N GLU A 163 0.70 14.46 7.60
CA GLU A 163 1.67 15.55 7.47
C GLU A 163 1.09 16.94 7.80
N LYS A 164 -0.23 17.11 7.70
CA LYS A 164 -0.93 18.34 8.11
C LYS A 164 -1.52 18.28 9.51
N GLY A 165 -1.34 17.19 10.25
CA GLY A 165 -1.94 16.98 11.57
C GLY A 165 -3.47 16.94 11.53
N LYS A 166 -4.09 16.65 10.38
CA LYS A 166 -5.54 16.57 10.18
C LYS A 166 -6.04 15.15 10.46
N ILE A 167 -5.83 14.70 11.69
CA ILE A 167 -5.96 13.29 12.09
C ILE A 167 -7.26 12.96 12.82
N GLU A 168 -8.17 13.94 12.96
CA GLU A 168 -9.50 13.71 13.52
C GLU A 168 -10.30 12.73 12.67
N ASP A 169 -10.83 11.68 13.30
CA ASP A 169 -11.52 10.56 12.65
C ASP A 169 -10.68 9.91 11.51
N TYR A 170 -9.35 9.93 11.61
CA TYR A 170 -8.44 9.47 10.55
C TYR A 170 -8.84 8.09 10.00
N ARG A 171 -9.01 7.09 10.89
CA ARG A 171 -9.39 5.72 10.51
C ARG A 171 -10.68 5.67 9.69
N LYS A 172 -11.72 6.37 10.12
CA LYS A 172 -13.03 6.40 9.44
C LYS A 172 -12.98 7.09 8.08
N LYS A 173 -11.95 7.90 7.81
CA LYS A 173 -11.79 8.63 6.55
C LYS A 173 -10.88 7.91 5.57
N TYR A 174 -9.84 7.23 6.07
CA TYR A 174 -8.72 6.77 5.24
C TYR A 174 -8.43 5.27 5.33
N ASP A 175 -8.89 4.59 6.39
CA ASP A 175 -8.66 3.16 6.58
C ASP A 175 -9.91 2.36 6.23
N ILE A 176 -9.86 1.61 5.13
CA ILE A 176 -11.02 0.85 4.67
C ILE A 176 -11.44 -0.23 5.65
N LYS A 177 -10.52 -0.71 6.51
CA LYS A 177 -10.86 -1.65 7.59
C LYS A 177 -11.91 -1.06 8.53
N ASP A 178 -11.84 0.24 8.81
CA ASP A 178 -12.78 0.92 9.70
C ASP A 178 -13.98 1.49 8.92
N ILE A 179 -13.78 1.97 7.68
CA ILE A 179 -14.89 2.40 6.79
C ILE A 179 -15.91 1.26 6.58
N PHE A 180 -15.45 0.00 6.50
CA PHE A 180 -16.34 -1.15 6.27
C PHE A 180 -16.96 -1.72 7.53
N LYS A 181 -16.39 -1.51 8.72
CA LYS A 181 -17.05 -1.90 9.99
C LYS A 181 -18.40 -1.20 10.14
N GLU A 182 -18.51 0.05 9.68
CA GLU A 182 -19.79 0.79 9.69
C GLU A 182 -20.81 0.25 8.65
N ARG A 183 -20.38 -0.69 7.79
CA ARG A 183 -21.21 -1.38 6.78
C ARG A 183 -21.41 -2.87 7.10
N GLU A 184 -21.31 -3.26 8.37
CA GLU A 184 -21.38 -4.66 8.86
C GLU A 184 -22.57 -5.46 8.28
N HIS A 185 -23.71 -4.82 8.01
CA HIS A 185 -24.88 -5.46 7.39
C HIS A 185 -24.76 -5.74 5.88
N ALA A 186 -23.75 -5.20 5.20
CA ALA A 186 -23.59 -5.28 3.75
C ALA A 186 -22.46 -6.22 3.29
N LEU A 187 -21.57 -6.63 4.20
CA LEU A 187 -20.33 -7.34 3.87
C LEU A 187 -20.19 -8.73 4.52
N TYR A 188 -21.30 -9.46 4.75
CA TYR A 188 -21.27 -10.92 4.86
C TYR A 188 -22.68 -11.53 4.95
N HIS A 189 -22.99 -12.48 4.07
CA HIS A 189 -23.92 -13.58 4.35
C HIS A 189 -23.11 -14.86 4.22
N GLY A 190 -22.47 -15.25 5.32
CA GLY A 190 -21.67 -16.46 5.37
C GLY A 190 -22.41 -17.69 4.88
N PHE A 191 -21.64 -18.65 4.38
CA PHE A 191 -22.12 -19.98 4.14
C PHE A 191 -22.52 -20.60 5.49
N ASP A 192 -23.80 -20.93 5.63
CA ASP A 192 -24.25 -21.94 6.60
C ASP A 192 -23.73 -23.31 6.13
N CYS A 193 -22.41 -23.51 6.12
CA CYS A 193 -21.83 -24.82 5.90
C CYS A 193 -21.95 -25.62 7.19
N PHE A 194 -23.11 -26.25 7.38
CA PHE A 194 -23.21 -27.45 8.20
C PHE A 194 -22.37 -28.54 7.52
N ILE A 195 -21.25 -28.92 8.16
CA ILE A 195 -20.62 -30.23 7.98
C ILE A 195 -20.51 -30.86 9.36
#